data_AF-A0AAD3B231-F1
#
_entry.id   AF-A0AAD3B231-F1
#
_cell.length_a   1.000
_cell.length_b   1.000
_cell.length_c   1.000
_cell.angle_alpha   90.00
_cell.angle_beta   90.00
_cell.angle_gamma   90.00
#
_symmetry.space_group_name_H-M   'P 1'
#
loop_
_entity.id
_entity.type
_entity.pdbx_description
1 polymer ?
#
loop_
_entity_poly.entity_id
_entity_poly.type
_entity_poly.pdbx_seq_one_letter_code
_entity_poly.pdbx_strand_id
1 'polypeptide(L)'
;MKYIRKRQEPPEFKNWKEQANSDWQPDFRNLGGKLKEILIKALMTEQGEICCYCESRLVYGECHIEHFKPQSDTTVDPLDYANLLCSCQANLKSGEPRHCGNLKDNWFDENLLISPLNPDCESHFAFNYRSSGSLAKVLQSLNPSSLMG
;
A
#
# COMPACT_ATOMS: atom_id res chain seq x y z
N MET A 1 1.83 2.19 -11.06
CA MET A 1 1.09 2.64 -9.87
C MET A 1 -0.06 3.56 -10.26
N LYS A 2 -1.17 3.56 -9.51
CA LYS A 2 -2.27 4.54 -9.60
C LYS A 2 -2.19 5.45 -8.38
N TYR A 3 -2.46 6.75 -8.53
CA TYR A 3 -2.46 7.67 -7.39
C TYR A 3 -3.59 7.33 -6.41
N ILE A 4 -3.23 7.17 -5.14
CA ILE A 4 -4.12 6.91 -4.03
C ILE A 4 -4.29 8.20 -3.23
N ARG A 5 -5.44 8.83 -3.41
CA ARG A 5 -5.83 10.00 -2.61
C ARG A 5 -6.39 9.53 -1.28
N LYS A 6 -5.60 9.71 -0.20
CA LYS A 6 -6.02 9.42 1.17
C LYS A 6 -7.30 10.17 1.55
N ARG A 7 -8.16 9.50 2.29
CA ARG A 7 -9.37 10.04 2.91
C ARG A 7 -9.20 10.05 4.42
N GLN A 8 -10.24 10.50 5.12
CA GLN A 8 -10.31 10.33 6.57
C GLN A 8 -10.35 8.84 6.91
N GLU A 9 -9.61 8.45 7.95
CA GLU A 9 -9.63 7.09 8.46
C GLU A 9 -11.03 6.70 8.98
N PRO A 10 -11.36 5.39 9.02
CA PRO A 10 -12.65 4.93 9.55
C PRO A 10 -12.86 5.40 11.00
N PRO A 11 -14.06 5.92 11.36
CA PRO A 11 -14.35 6.35 12.73
C PRO A 11 -14.09 5.25 13.77
N GLU A 12 -14.35 3.98 13.44
CA GLU A 12 -14.09 2.85 14.33
C GLU A 12 -12.60 2.67 14.62
N PHE A 13 -11.74 2.89 13.62
CA PHE A 13 -10.29 2.83 13.80
C PHE A 13 -9.79 4.00 14.65
N LYS A 14 -10.28 5.21 14.37
CA LYS A 14 -9.99 6.39 15.19
C LYS A 14 -10.41 6.19 16.66
N ASN A 15 -11.68 5.83 16.89
CA ASN A 15 -12.25 5.62 18.22
C ASN A 15 -11.53 4.51 18.98
N TRP A 16 -11.02 3.49 18.28
CA TRP A 16 -10.21 2.44 18.90
C TRP A 16 -8.84 2.96 19.36
N LYS A 17 -8.16 3.79 18.56
CA LYS A 17 -6.90 4.43 19.00
C LYS A 17 -7.12 5.35 20.21
N GLU A 18 -8.24 6.06 20.24
CA GLU A 18 -8.60 7.00 21.31
C GLU A 18 -8.97 6.31 22.66
N GLN A 19 -9.10 4.98 22.69
CA GLN A 19 -9.28 4.23 23.95
C GLN A 19 -7.99 4.12 24.78
N ALA A 20 -6.87 4.65 24.29
CA ALA A 20 -5.59 4.69 24.99
C ALA A 20 -5.73 5.26 26.41
N ASN A 21 -5.16 4.57 27.39
CA ASN A 21 -5.17 4.95 28.81
C ASN A 21 -3.95 4.36 29.54
N SER A 22 -3.87 4.51 30.87
CA SER A 22 -2.73 4.01 31.65
C SER A 22 -2.51 2.50 31.54
N ASP A 23 -3.58 1.73 31.36
CA ASP A 23 -3.56 0.28 31.42
C ASP A 23 -3.47 -0.36 30.04
N TRP A 24 -3.76 0.41 28.98
CA TRP A 24 -3.77 -0.08 27.61
C TRP A 24 -3.39 1.01 26.60
N GLN A 25 -2.58 0.62 25.62
CA GLN A 25 -2.18 1.45 24.48
C GLN A 25 -2.51 0.71 23.18
N PRO A 26 -2.97 1.42 22.14
CA PRO A 26 -3.21 0.82 20.84
C PRO A 26 -1.89 0.38 20.21
N ASP A 27 -1.90 -0.82 19.64
CA ASP A 27 -0.74 -1.42 18.98
C ASP A 27 -1.22 -2.13 17.72
N PHE A 28 -0.51 -1.98 16.61
CA PHE A 28 -0.86 -2.65 15.36
C PHE A 28 -0.91 -4.18 15.51
N ARG A 29 -0.10 -4.76 16.40
CA ARG A 29 -0.13 -6.20 16.74
C ARG A 29 -1.45 -6.62 17.37
N ASN A 30 -2.14 -5.71 18.03
CA ASN A 30 -3.44 -5.93 18.66
C ASN A 30 -4.61 -5.65 17.70
N LEU A 31 -4.34 -5.17 16.48
CA LEU A 31 -5.36 -4.93 15.46
C LEU A 31 -5.87 -6.26 14.89
N GLY A 32 -7.09 -6.64 15.26
CA GLY A 32 -7.70 -7.89 14.84
C GLY A 32 -9.21 -7.83 14.70
N GLY A 33 -9.80 -8.99 14.40
CA GLY A 33 -11.25 -9.19 14.33
C GLY A 33 -11.96 -8.14 13.47
N LYS A 34 -13.12 -7.69 13.94
CA LYS A 34 -14.01 -6.81 13.18
C LYS A 34 -13.37 -5.49 12.79
N LEU A 35 -12.52 -4.94 13.67
CA LEU A 35 -11.87 -3.66 13.41
C LEU A 35 -10.89 -3.75 12.23
N LYS A 36 -10.10 -4.83 12.17
CA LYS A 36 -9.19 -5.08 11.05
C LYS A 36 -9.96 -5.24 9.73
N GLU A 37 -11.12 -5.91 9.75
CA GLU A 37 -11.98 -6.02 8.56
C GLU A 37 -12.47 -4.66 8.06
N ILE A 38 -12.91 -3.78 8.99
CA ILE A 38 -13.37 -2.43 8.67
C ILE A 38 -12.23 -1.63 8.03
N LEU A 39 -11.03 -1.68 8.62
CA LEU A 39 -9.88 -0.97 8.11
C LEU A 39 -9.47 -1.46 6.71
N ILE A 40 -9.40 -2.78 6.50
CA ILE A 40 -9.08 -3.36 5.17
C ILE A 40 -10.11 -2.91 4.13
N LYS A 41 -11.41 -2.99 4.43
CA LYS A 41 -12.46 -2.56 3.49
C LYS A 41 -12.38 -1.07 3.15
N ALA A 42 -12.07 -0.24 4.13
CA ALA A 42 -11.87 1.19 3.90
C ALA A 42 -10.69 1.46 2.96
N LEU A 43 -9.54 0.81 3.20
CA LEU A 43 -8.37 0.91 2.33
C LEU A 43 -8.65 0.38 0.92
N MET A 44 -9.34 -0.75 0.80
CA MET A 44 -9.78 -1.29 -0.50
C MET A 44 -10.64 -0.27 -1.27
N THR A 45 -11.64 0.31 -0.60
CA THR A 45 -12.55 1.31 -1.20
C THR A 45 -11.81 2.57 -1.60
N GLU A 46 -10.91 3.07 -0.74
CA GLU A 46 -10.08 4.24 -0.99
C GLU A 46 -9.19 4.06 -2.23
N GLN A 47 -8.69 2.85 -2.44
CA GLN A 47 -7.86 2.50 -3.60
C GLN A 47 -8.66 2.21 -4.87
N GLY A 48 -9.99 2.17 -4.81
CA GLY A 48 -10.81 1.74 -5.94
C GLY A 48 -10.73 0.23 -6.22
N GLU A 49 -10.56 -0.56 -5.15
CA GLU A 49 -10.57 -2.03 -5.16
C GLU A 49 -9.38 -2.67 -5.90
N ILE A 50 -8.24 -1.98 -5.96
CA ILE A 50 -7.01 -2.48 -6.59
C ILE A 50 -5.82 -2.43 -5.63
N CYS A 51 -4.86 -3.33 -5.81
CA CYS A 51 -3.63 -3.38 -5.02
C CYS A 51 -2.82 -2.11 -5.22
N CYS A 52 -2.28 -1.55 -4.13
CA CYS A 52 -1.52 -0.31 -4.15
C CYS A 52 -0.27 -0.33 -5.04
N TYR A 53 0.31 -1.51 -5.31
CA TYR A 53 1.50 -1.65 -6.14
C TYR A 53 1.20 -2.15 -7.55
N CYS A 54 0.62 -3.35 -7.69
CA CYS A 54 0.43 -3.99 -9.00
C CYS A 54 -0.88 -3.64 -9.70
N GLU A 55 -1.78 -2.90 -9.04
CA GLU A 55 -3.09 -2.51 -9.59
C GLU A 55 -4.04 -3.68 -9.92
N SER A 56 -3.68 -4.92 -9.57
CA SER A 56 -4.58 -6.06 -9.68
C SER A 56 -5.77 -5.88 -8.76
N ARG A 57 -6.95 -6.38 -9.18
CA ARG A 57 -8.18 -6.38 -8.38
C ARG A 57 -7.93 -7.03 -7.02
N LEU A 58 -8.31 -6.34 -5.95
CA LEU A 58 -8.29 -6.91 -4.60
C LEU A 58 -9.52 -7.80 -4.39
N VAL A 59 -9.28 -8.91 -3.70
CA VAL A 59 -10.32 -9.81 -3.21
C VAL A 59 -10.28 -9.77 -1.70
N TYR A 60 -11.44 -9.53 -1.08
CA TYR A 60 -11.55 -9.52 0.37
C TYR A 60 -11.15 -10.89 0.95
N GLY A 61 -10.29 -10.89 1.96
CA GLY A 61 -9.72 -12.11 2.54
C GLY A 61 -8.44 -12.60 1.87
N GLU A 62 -8.06 -12.06 0.70
CA GLU A 62 -6.81 -12.39 -0.02
C GLU A 62 -5.83 -11.19 -0.08
N CYS A 63 -6.13 -10.14 0.68
CA CYS A 63 -5.35 -8.91 0.77
C CYS A 63 -4.97 -8.58 2.22
N HIS A 64 -3.91 -7.79 2.37
CA HIS A 64 -3.36 -7.39 3.67
C HIS A 64 -3.13 -5.89 3.74
N ILE A 65 -2.98 -5.38 4.96
CA ILE A 65 -2.57 -4.00 5.21
C ILE A 65 -1.08 -3.91 4.91
N GLU A 66 -0.72 -2.97 4.05
CA GLU A 66 0.65 -2.63 3.70
C GLU A 66 1.02 -1.31 4.35
N HIS A 67 2.22 -1.23 4.92
CA HIS A 67 2.81 0.03 5.37
C HIS A 67 3.73 0.57 4.28
N PHE A 68 3.44 1.77 3.76
CA PHE A 68 4.28 2.35 2.70
C PHE A 68 5.72 2.55 3.19
N LYS A 69 5.91 3.31 4.27
CA LYS A 69 7.12 3.30 5.10
C LYS A 69 7.02 2.12 6.10
N PRO A 70 8.01 1.21 6.16
CA PRO A 70 7.90 -0.05 6.88
C PRO A 70 7.84 0.16 8.40
N GLN A 71 7.17 -0.75 9.11
CA GLN A 71 7.07 -0.71 10.58
C GLN A 71 8.41 -0.94 11.30
N SER A 72 9.43 -1.45 10.60
CA SER A 72 10.78 -1.59 11.14
C SER A 72 11.51 -0.24 11.30
N ASP A 73 11.01 0.82 10.66
CA ASP A 73 11.47 2.20 10.88
C ASP A 73 10.85 2.74 12.18
N THR A 74 11.70 3.03 13.17
CA THR A 74 11.27 3.49 14.51
C THR A 74 10.64 4.89 14.51
N THR A 75 10.75 5.64 13.40
CA THR A 75 10.14 6.97 13.26
C THR A 75 8.69 6.90 12.77
N VAL A 76 8.24 5.72 12.33
CA VAL A 76 6.91 5.50 11.78
C VAL A 76 5.94 5.11 12.89
N ASP A 77 4.81 5.79 12.98
CA ASP A 77 3.66 5.29 13.73
C ASP A 77 3.00 4.15 12.92
N PRO A 78 3.01 2.89 13.42
CA PRO A 78 2.42 1.77 12.71
C PRO A 78 0.89 1.87 12.58
N LEU A 79 0.25 2.82 13.28
CA LEU A 79 -1.18 3.09 13.23
C LEU A 79 -1.53 4.36 12.43
N ASP A 80 -0.55 5.02 11.81
CA ASP A 80 -0.79 6.17 10.94
C ASP A 80 -1.51 5.74 9.66
N TYR A 81 -2.79 6.04 9.58
CA TYR A 81 -3.62 5.72 8.42
C TYR A 81 -3.11 6.35 7.12
N ALA A 82 -2.41 7.49 7.16
CA ALA A 82 -1.81 8.09 5.97
C ALA A 82 -0.71 7.20 5.36
N ASN A 83 -0.08 6.35 6.18
CA ASN A 83 0.95 5.39 5.78
C ASN A 83 0.39 3.98 5.49
N LEU A 84 -0.90 3.72 5.77
CA LEU A 84 -1.54 2.44 5.52
C LEU A 84 -2.16 2.36 4.12
N LEU A 85 -1.94 1.22 3.48
CA LEU A 85 -2.41 0.83 2.15
C LEU A 85 -2.94 -0.61 2.18
N CYS A 86 -3.52 -1.07 1.08
CA CYS A 86 -3.93 -2.45 0.89
C CYS A 86 -3.14 -3.10 -0.26
N SER A 87 -2.48 -4.22 0.04
CA SER A 87 -1.69 -5.02 -0.89
C SER A 87 -2.29 -6.42 -1.07
N CYS A 88 -2.07 -7.03 -2.22
CA CYS A 88 -2.54 -8.39 -2.54
C CYS A 88 -1.63 -9.47 -1.91
N GLN A 89 -1.93 -10.75 -2.15
CA GLN A 89 -1.15 -11.91 -1.68
C GLN A 89 -1.13 -12.08 -0.14
N ALA A 90 -2.27 -11.92 0.55
CA ALA A 90 -2.33 -12.30 1.97
C ALA A 90 -2.18 -13.82 2.21
N ASN A 91 -2.63 -14.64 1.26
CA ASN A 91 -2.66 -16.10 1.37
C ASN A 91 -1.73 -16.75 0.33
N LEU A 92 -0.42 -16.55 0.48
CA LEU A 92 0.56 -17.17 -0.40
C LEU A 92 0.62 -18.69 -0.21
N LYS A 93 0.55 -19.44 -1.32
CA LYS A 93 0.81 -20.87 -1.30
C LYS A 93 2.31 -21.15 -1.27
N SER A 94 2.71 -22.29 -0.70
CA SER A 94 4.11 -22.72 -0.73
C SER A 94 4.63 -22.80 -2.17
N GLY A 95 5.77 -22.15 -2.42
CA GLY A 95 6.40 -22.08 -3.75
C GLY A 95 5.86 -20.98 -4.68
N GLU A 96 4.82 -20.24 -4.28
CA GLU A 96 4.31 -19.11 -5.07
C GLU A 96 5.27 -17.91 -4.97
N PRO A 97 5.61 -17.24 -6.10
CA PRO A 97 6.51 -16.09 -6.07
C PRO A 97 5.87 -14.92 -5.34
N ARG A 98 6.65 -14.29 -4.46
CA ARG A 98 6.26 -13.06 -3.77
C ARG A 98 6.30 -11.87 -4.73
N HIS A 99 5.32 -11.00 -4.62
CA HIS A 99 5.32 -9.67 -5.23
C HIS A 99 4.63 -8.66 -4.31
N CYS A 100 4.58 -7.39 -4.71
CA CYS A 100 3.95 -6.30 -3.95
C CYS A 100 4.49 -6.21 -2.50
N GLY A 101 3.62 -6.01 -1.52
CA GLY A 101 3.99 -5.85 -0.10
C GLY A 101 4.85 -6.99 0.43
N ASN A 102 4.55 -8.25 0.06
CA ASN A 102 5.34 -9.40 0.50
C ASN A 102 6.77 -9.44 -0.07
N LEU A 103 6.97 -8.90 -1.29
CA LEU A 103 8.30 -8.82 -1.89
C LEU A 103 9.06 -7.59 -1.38
N LYS A 104 8.35 -6.48 -1.19
CA LYS A 104 8.90 -5.24 -0.61
C LYS A 104 9.38 -5.50 0.81
N ASP A 105 8.59 -6.18 1.64
CA ASP A 105 8.88 -6.42 3.06
C ASP A 105 9.33 -5.11 3.76
N ASN A 106 10.50 -5.12 4.39
CA ASN A 106 11.08 -3.96 5.06
C ASN A 106 11.91 -3.05 4.12
N TRP A 107 12.02 -3.39 2.84
CA TRP A 107 12.77 -2.57 1.90
C TRP A 107 12.04 -1.25 1.64
N PHE A 108 12.76 -0.15 1.83
CA PHE A 108 12.27 1.20 1.58
C PHE A 108 13.45 2.11 1.24
N ASP A 109 13.31 2.87 0.17
CA ASP A 109 14.21 3.96 -0.20
C ASP A 109 13.34 5.07 -0.80
N GLU A 110 13.35 6.25 -0.19
CA GLU A 110 12.47 7.36 -0.57
C GLU A 110 12.72 7.89 -1.98
N ASN A 111 13.92 7.65 -2.54
CA ASN A 111 14.30 8.08 -3.89
C ASN A 111 14.04 7.00 -4.95
N LEU A 112 14.02 5.72 -4.56
CA LEU A 112 13.86 4.59 -5.50
C LEU A 112 12.45 4.01 -5.51
N LEU A 113 11.73 4.09 -4.40
CA LEU A 113 10.36 3.58 -4.30
C LEU A 113 9.37 4.65 -4.74
N ILE A 114 8.78 4.45 -5.92
CA ILE A 114 7.66 5.28 -6.38
C ILE A 114 6.50 5.13 -5.39
N SER A 115 6.10 6.24 -4.77
CA SER A 115 5.01 6.26 -3.81
C SER A 115 3.65 6.32 -4.49
N PRO A 116 2.69 5.43 -4.16
CA PRO A 116 1.32 5.55 -4.68
C PRO A 116 0.58 6.74 -4.05
N LEU A 117 1.16 7.34 -3.00
CA LEU A 117 0.63 8.50 -2.30
C LEU A 117 1.11 9.82 -2.92
N ASN A 118 2.01 9.77 -3.90
CA ASN A 118 2.43 10.94 -4.67
C ASN A 118 1.49 11.11 -5.89
N PRO A 119 0.86 12.28 -6.09
CA PRO A 119 0.03 12.56 -7.26
C PRO A 119 0.70 12.27 -8.61
N ASP A 120 2.03 12.41 -8.68
CA ASP A 120 2.80 12.22 -9.91
C ASP A 120 3.19 10.76 -10.16
N CYS A 121 2.82 9.81 -9.27
CA CYS A 121 3.27 8.42 -9.36
C CYS A 121 2.93 7.72 -10.68
N GLU A 122 1.82 8.13 -11.32
CA GLU A 122 1.37 7.57 -12.59
C GLU A 122 2.31 7.93 -13.75
N SER A 123 2.94 9.11 -13.68
CA SER A 123 3.82 9.64 -14.73
C SER A 123 5.11 8.83 -14.91
N HIS A 124 5.51 8.06 -13.90
CA HIS A 124 6.69 7.19 -13.96
C HIS A 124 6.46 5.92 -14.79
N PHE A 125 5.25 5.70 -15.29
CA PHE A 125 4.90 4.49 -16.04
C PHE A 125 4.37 4.82 -17.44
N ALA A 126 4.67 3.96 -18.40
CA ALA A 126 4.12 4.01 -19.75
C ALA A 126 3.42 2.69 -20.09
N PHE A 127 2.53 2.71 -21.08
CA PHE A 127 1.88 1.51 -21.59
C PHE A 127 2.46 1.14 -22.95
N ASN A 128 3.06 -0.05 -23.03
CA ASN A 128 3.61 -0.59 -24.25
C ASN A 128 2.73 -1.72 -24.78
N TYR A 129 2.62 -1.81 -26.11
CA TYR A 129 1.96 -2.93 -26.76
C TYR A 129 2.94 -4.10 -26.89
N ARG A 130 2.54 -5.28 -26.41
CA ARG A 130 3.29 -6.52 -26.59
C ARG A 130 2.98 -7.13 -27.95
N SER A 131 3.93 -7.89 -28.50
CA SER A 131 3.74 -8.68 -29.73
C SER A 131 2.56 -9.64 -29.66
N SER A 132 2.17 -10.08 -28.46
CA SER A 132 0.99 -10.90 -28.19
C SER A 132 -0.35 -10.16 -28.31
N GLY A 133 -0.34 -8.84 -28.54
CA GLY A 133 -1.56 -8.04 -28.63
C GLY A 133 -2.04 -7.41 -27.31
N SER A 134 -1.30 -7.58 -26.21
CA SER A 134 -1.69 -7.09 -24.89
C SER A 134 -0.92 -5.83 -24.49
N LEU A 135 -1.55 -4.98 -23.68
CA LEU A 135 -0.88 -3.82 -23.08
C LEU A 135 -0.10 -4.25 -21.83
N ALA A 136 1.11 -3.71 -21.68
CA ALA A 136 1.92 -3.86 -20.48
C ALA A 136 2.33 -2.51 -19.94
N LYS A 137 2.11 -2.30 -18.64
CA LYS A 137 2.61 -1.13 -17.92
C LYS A 137 4.09 -1.34 -17.58
N VAL A 138 4.95 -0.42 -17.99
CA VAL A 138 6.40 -0.46 -17.77
C VAL A 138 6.87 0.81 -17.07
N LEU A 139 7.95 0.72 -16.31
CA LEU A 139 8.64 1.90 -15.79
C LEU A 139 9.24 2.69 -16.96
N GLN A 140 9.00 4.00 -16.98
CA GLN A 140 9.70 4.88 -17.91
C GLN A 140 11.15 4.98 -17.45
N SER A 141 12.10 4.83 -18.36
CA SER A 141 13.48 5.21 -18.06
C SER A 141 13.49 6.71 -17.76
N LEU A 142 14.00 7.10 -16.59
CA LEU A 142 14.33 8.49 -16.33
C LEU A 142 15.29 8.94 -17.44
N ASN A 143 14.87 9.87 -18.29
CA ASN A 143 15.79 10.55 -19.19
C ASN A 143 16.70 11.41 -18.30
N PRO A 144 18.04 11.23 -18.34
CA PRO A 144 18.96 12.03 -17.52
C PRO A 144 18.88 13.55 -17.81
N SER A 145 18.24 13.93 -18.92
CA SER A 145 18.17 15.30 -19.42
C SER A 145 17.21 16.22 -18.66
N SER A 146 16.38 15.70 -17.74
CA SER A 146 15.43 16.51 -16.96
C SER A 146 15.96 16.96 -15.59
N LEU A 147 17.23 16.70 -15.28
CA LEU A 147 17.90 17.18 -14.06
C LEU A 147 18.75 18.44 -14.27
N MET A 148 18.66 19.08 -15.44
CA MET A 148 19.18 20.44 -15.65
C MET A 148 18.05 21.33 -16.16
N GLY A 149 17.34 21.95 -15.23
CA GLY A 149 16.35 22.99 -15.46
C GLY A 149 16.21 23.84 -14.21
#